data_AF-A0A836NZG9-F1
#
_entry.id   AF-A0A836NZG9-F1
#
_cell.length_a   1.000
_cell.length_b   1.000
_cell.length_c   1.000
_cell.angle_alpha   90.00
_cell.angle_beta   90.00
_cell.angle_gamma   90.00
#
_symmetry.space_group_name_H-M   'P 1'
#
loop_
_entity.id
_entity.type
_entity.pdbx_description
1 polymer ?
#
loop_
_entity_poly.entity_id
_entity_poly.type
_entity_poly.pdbx_seq_one_letter_code
_entity_poly.pdbx_strand_id
1 'polypeptide(L)'
;SPELYETVIAERDQYMATRLREEVSADQREILAVVGAGHLAGLARHLEQDTAAPGPLRESLEYVQQRKRIPWITLGILAVIITGIGIGFWRGGLSMGADLLLQWAMYTGGMAALGCLLAGSHPLSILTAAVVAPFKPFRLSVPTGAFAALVEVHMRKPAYGDFLSLRDDAQTLRGWYRNRVSRVVLTFLLTNFGSMAGVWLAGVQIFNRLHG
;
A
#
# COMPACT_ATOMS: atom_id res chain seq x y z
N SER A 1 3.67 22.96 -4.45
CA SER A 1 2.68 23.99 -4.77
C SER A 1 2.25 24.63 -3.46
N PRO A 2 2.37 25.95 -3.28
CA PRO A 2 1.93 26.67 -2.09
C PRO A 2 0.45 26.41 -1.78
N GLU A 3 -0.38 26.32 -2.82
CA GLU A 3 -1.83 26.13 -2.71
C GLU A 3 -2.22 24.82 -2.00
N LEU A 4 -1.47 23.74 -2.22
CA LEU A 4 -1.77 22.44 -1.59
C LEU A 4 -1.39 22.43 -0.09
N TYR A 5 -0.37 23.18 0.28
CA TYR A 5 0.09 23.30 1.68
C TYR A 5 -0.85 24.22 2.47
N GLU A 6 -1.26 25.34 1.87
CA GLU A 6 -2.26 26.25 2.44
C GLU A 6 -3.61 25.55 2.61
N THR A 7 -4.07 24.78 1.61
CA THR A 7 -5.35 24.07 1.68
C THR A 7 -5.37 23.06 2.83
N VAL A 8 -4.31 22.25 2.99
CA VAL A 8 -4.27 21.19 4.03
C VAL A 8 -4.10 21.77 5.45
N ILE A 9 -3.41 22.90 5.61
CA ILE A 9 -3.28 23.56 6.92
C ILE A 9 -4.56 24.30 7.28
N ALA A 10 -5.13 25.05 6.34
CA ALA A 10 -6.38 25.77 6.56
C ALA A 10 -7.54 24.83 6.89
N GLU A 11 -7.65 23.69 6.20
CA GLU A 11 -8.66 22.67 6.48
C GLU A 11 -8.50 22.09 7.91
N ARG A 12 -7.27 21.87 8.37
CA ARG A 12 -6.99 21.42 9.74
C ARG A 12 -7.32 22.49 10.79
N ASP A 13 -6.98 23.75 10.52
CA ASP A 13 -7.31 24.87 11.40
C ASP A 13 -8.82 25.05 11.52
N GLN A 14 -9.53 24.95 10.40
CA GLN A 14 -10.98 25.01 10.38
C GLN A 14 -11.61 23.83 11.14
N TYR A 15 -11.08 22.62 10.99
CA TYR A 15 -11.53 21.44 11.73
C TYR A 15 -11.35 21.62 13.24
N MET A 16 -10.17 22.05 13.69
CA MET A 16 -9.87 22.27 15.11
C MET A 16 -10.75 23.38 15.70
N ALA A 17 -10.97 24.49 14.98
CA ALA A 17 -11.88 25.55 15.40
C ALA A 17 -13.34 25.05 15.51
N THR A 18 -13.78 24.27 14.53
CA THR A 18 -15.14 23.67 14.51
C THR A 18 -15.35 22.72 15.69
N ARG A 19 -14.34 21.90 16.02
CA ARG A 19 -14.37 21.01 17.19
C ARG A 19 -14.45 21.78 18.51
N LEU A 20 -13.67 22.84 18.67
CA LEU A 20 -13.74 23.68 19.87
C LEU A 20 -15.15 24.28 20.03
N ARG A 21 -15.75 24.79 18.93
CA ARG A 21 -17.12 25.32 18.92
C ARG A 21 -18.20 24.26 19.22
N GLU A 22 -17.93 22.99 18.94
CA GLU A 22 -18.81 21.85 19.27
C GLU A 22 -18.73 21.47 20.76
N GLU A 23 -17.53 21.56 21.36
CA GLU A 23 -17.30 21.24 22.78
C GLU A 23 -17.75 22.35 23.73
N VAL A 24 -17.83 23.61 23.26
CA VAL A 24 -18.32 24.74 24.06
C VAL A 24 -19.80 24.54 24.40
N SER A 25 -20.08 24.34 25.69
CA SER A 25 -21.44 24.43 26.23
C SER A 25 -21.76 25.89 26.59
N ALA A 26 -23.03 26.30 26.46
CA ALA A 26 -23.47 27.68 26.76
C ALA A 26 -23.19 28.14 28.21
N ASP A 27 -22.88 27.21 29.11
CA ASP A 27 -22.60 27.43 30.53
C ASP A 27 -21.10 27.68 30.83
N GLN A 28 -20.21 27.51 29.84
CA GLN A 28 -18.77 27.73 29.99
C GLN A 28 -18.39 29.13 29.49
N ARG A 29 -17.82 29.96 30.37
CA ARG A 29 -17.39 31.32 30.02
C ARG A 29 -15.97 31.42 29.46
N GLU A 30 -15.07 30.56 29.90
CA GLU A 30 -13.64 30.62 29.54
C GLU A 30 -13.12 29.22 29.23
N ILE A 31 -12.41 29.09 28.10
CA ILE A 31 -11.83 27.84 27.62
C ILE A 31 -10.37 28.09 27.26
N LEU A 32 -9.48 27.26 27.79
CA LEU A 32 -8.05 27.28 27.46
C LEU A 32 -7.74 26.13 26.50
N ALA A 33 -7.38 26.45 25.26
CA ALA A 33 -6.89 25.49 24.27
C ALA A 33 -5.37 25.61 24.09
N VAL A 34 -4.65 24.49 24.17
CA VAL A 34 -3.21 24.44 23.91
C VAL A 34 -2.98 23.90 22.51
N VAL A 35 -2.42 24.73 21.63
CA VAL A 35 -2.22 24.42 20.21
C VAL A 35 -0.81 24.77 19.76
N GLY A 36 -0.33 24.10 18.70
CA GLY A 36 0.97 24.40 18.12
C GLY A 36 1.01 25.80 17.52
N ALA A 37 2.15 26.49 17.62
CA ALA A 37 2.29 27.89 17.21
C ALA A 37 1.91 28.16 15.73
N GLY A 38 2.09 27.17 14.86
CA GLY A 38 1.73 27.27 13.44
C GLY A 38 0.22 27.35 13.16
N HIS A 39 -0.62 26.93 14.11
CA HIS A 39 -2.08 26.87 13.94
C HIS A 39 -2.82 28.02 14.63
N LEU A 40 -2.15 28.77 15.52
CA LEU A 40 -2.77 29.84 16.34
C LEU A 40 -3.51 30.88 15.49
N ALA A 41 -2.87 31.39 14.44
CA ALA A 41 -3.43 32.47 13.61
C ALA A 41 -4.62 32.00 12.76
N GLY A 42 -4.57 30.77 12.23
CA GLY A 42 -5.68 30.19 11.45
C GLY A 42 -6.87 29.81 12.34
N LEU A 43 -6.58 29.24 13.51
CA LEU A 43 -7.59 28.91 14.52
C LEU A 43 -8.35 30.14 15.01
N ALA A 44 -7.64 31.20 15.41
CA ALA A 44 -8.26 32.44 15.87
C ALA A 44 -9.19 33.04 14.81
N ARG A 45 -8.72 33.06 13.55
CA ARG A 45 -9.51 33.55 12.42
C ARG A 45 -10.81 32.75 12.21
N HIS A 46 -10.73 31.42 12.24
CA HIS A 46 -11.93 30.58 12.08
C HIS A 46 -12.88 30.66 13.29
N LEU A 47 -12.37 30.83 14.51
CA LEU A 47 -13.21 31.05 15.69
C LEU A 47 -13.96 32.39 15.65
N GLU A 48 -13.35 33.43 15.07
CA GLU A 48 -13.99 34.74 14.92
C GLU A 48 -14.95 34.82 13.72
N GLN A 49 -14.61 34.19 12.59
CA GLN A 49 -15.29 34.39 11.32
C GLN A 49 -16.32 33.32 10.99
N ASP A 50 -16.11 32.07 11.39
CA ASP A 50 -17.02 30.99 11.03
C ASP A 50 -18.29 31.05 11.89
N THR A 51 -19.43 31.26 11.25
CA THR A 51 -20.76 31.32 11.89
C THR A 51 -21.60 30.07 11.61
N ALA A 52 -21.15 29.20 10.70
CA ALA A 52 -21.82 27.95 10.38
C ALA A 52 -21.94 27.05 11.63
N ALA A 53 -23.01 26.24 11.68
CA ALA A 53 -23.22 25.29 12.76
C ALA A 53 -22.10 24.23 12.78
N PRO A 54 -21.50 23.92 13.95
CA PRO A 54 -20.30 23.11 14.01
C PRO A 54 -20.52 21.65 13.58
N GLY A 55 -21.67 21.05 13.89
CA GLY A 55 -21.97 19.66 13.52
C GLY A 55 -21.94 19.38 12.01
N PRO A 56 -22.76 20.05 11.18
CA PRO A 56 -22.76 19.87 9.72
C PRO A 56 -21.44 20.23 9.06
N LEU A 57 -20.76 21.28 9.56
CA LEU A 57 -19.46 21.69 9.05
C LEU A 57 -18.40 20.61 9.30
N ARG A 58 -18.37 20.03 10.51
CA ARG A 58 -17.48 18.92 10.85
C ARG A 58 -17.73 17.71 9.97
N GLU A 59 -18.99 17.34 9.77
CA GLU A 59 -19.34 16.20 8.92
C GLU A 59 -18.86 16.41 7.48
N SER A 60 -18.97 17.63 6.95
CA SER A 60 -18.46 17.96 5.62
C SER A 60 -16.92 17.91 5.53
N LEU A 61 -16.21 18.32 6.58
CA LEU A 61 -14.75 18.27 6.67
C LEU A 61 -14.23 16.84 6.88
N GLU A 62 -14.99 15.97 7.56
CA GLU A 62 -14.65 14.56 7.74
C GLU A 62 -15.06 13.70 6.54
N TYR A 63 -15.84 14.24 5.61
CA TYR A 63 -16.35 13.51 4.48
C TYR A 63 -15.24 13.23 3.45
N VAL A 64 -14.70 12.02 3.52
CA VAL A 64 -13.78 11.50 2.50
C VAL A 64 -14.60 10.85 1.39
N GLN A 65 -14.53 11.43 0.19
CA GLN A 65 -15.10 10.85 -1.03
C GLN A 65 -14.59 9.41 -1.21
N GLN A 66 -15.44 8.42 -0.93
CA GLN A 66 -15.13 7.02 -1.19
C GLN A 66 -15.23 6.74 -2.69
N ARG A 67 -14.14 7.02 -3.40
CA ARG A 67 -14.05 6.69 -4.83
C ARG A 67 -14.07 5.17 -4.97
N LYS A 68 -15.23 4.60 -5.31
CA LYS A 68 -15.39 3.18 -5.66
C LYS A 68 -14.67 2.92 -6.98
N ARG A 69 -13.35 2.74 -6.92
CA ARG A 69 -12.53 2.42 -8.09
C ARG A 69 -12.66 0.93 -8.35
N ILE A 70 -13.56 0.56 -9.25
CA ILE A 70 -13.68 -0.82 -9.73
C ILE A 70 -12.32 -1.23 -10.32
N PRO A 71 -11.69 -2.31 -9.83
CA PRO A 71 -10.34 -2.69 -10.24
C PRO A 71 -10.39 -3.48 -11.55
N TRP A 72 -10.77 -2.78 -12.64
CA TRP A 72 -10.93 -3.36 -13.98
C TRP A 72 -9.72 -4.15 -14.47
N ILE A 73 -8.50 -3.68 -14.16
CA ILE A 73 -7.26 -4.39 -14.50
C ILE A 73 -7.18 -5.75 -13.78
N THR A 74 -7.52 -5.79 -12.49
CA THR A 74 -7.48 -7.03 -11.72
C THR A 74 -8.58 -8.00 -12.14
N LEU A 75 -9.78 -7.50 -12.44
CA LEU A 75 -10.87 -8.27 -13.02
C LEU A 75 -10.48 -8.86 -14.39
N GLY A 76 -9.77 -8.10 -15.23
CA GLY A 76 -9.24 -8.57 -16.51
C GLY A 76 -8.23 -9.71 -16.34
N ILE A 77 -7.25 -9.57 -15.44
CA ILE A 77 -6.27 -10.64 -15.16
C ILE A 77 -6.97 -11.90 -14.63
N LEU A 78 -7.93 -11.75 -13.71
CA LEU A 78 -8.68 -12.88 -13.17
C LEU A 78 -9.51 -13.58 -14.27
N ALA A 79 -10.17 -12.82 -15.14
CA ALA A 79 -10.93 -13.35 -16.26
C ALA A 79 -10.03 -14.13 -17.24
N VAL A 80 -8.82 -13.63 -17.54
CA VAL A 80 -7.84 -14.33 -18.37
C VAL A 80 -7.40 -15.64 -17.74
N ILE A 81 -7.11 -15.66 -16.43
CA ILE A 81 -6.70 -16.87 -15.71
C ILE A 81 -7.85 -17.90 -15.71
N ILE A 82 -9.06 -17.49 -15.36
CA ILE A 82 -10.24 -18.38 -15.34
C ILE A 82 -10.54 -18.91 -16.75
N THR A 83 -10.46 -18.07 -17.77
CA THR A 83 -10.67 -18.48 -19.16
C THR A 83 -9.58 -19.45 -19.63
N GLY A 84 -8.31 -19.18 -19.28
CA GLY A 84 -7.20 -20.07 -19.58
C GLY A 84 -7.33 -21.44 -18.91
N ILE A 85 -7.77 -21.47 -17.65
CA ILE A 85 -8.08 -22.72 -16.93
C ILE A 85 -9.27 -23.43 -17.59
N GLY A 86 -10.35 -22.70 -17.90
CA GLY A 86 -11.54 -23.27 -18.55
C GLY A 86 -11.23 -23.91 -19.91
N ILE A 87 -10.47 -23.22 -20.77
CA ILE A 87 -10.03 -23.75 -22.07
C ILE A 87 -9.05 -24.92 -21.88
N GLY A 88 -8.13 -24.83 -20.93
CA GLY A 88 -7.18 -25.90 -20.61
C GLY A 88 -7.87 -27.19 -20.16
N PHE A 89 -8.90 -27.07 -19.32
CA PHE A 89 -9.76 -28.20 -18.91
C PHE A 89 -10.56 -28.76 -20.08
N TRP A 90 -11.06 -27.89 -20.97
CA TRP A 90 -11.88 -28.31 -22.11
C TRP A 90 -11.08 -29.03 -23.21
N ARG A 91 -9.80 -28.67 -23.39
CA ARG A 91 -8.92 -29.27 -24.42
C ARG A 91 -8.06 -30.43 -23.92
N GLY A 92 -7.57 -30.40 -22.68
CA GLY A 92 -6.53 -31.31 -22.18
C GLY A 92 -6.84 -32.05 -20.88
N GLY A 93 -8.04 -31.87 -20.30
CA GLY A 93 -8.44 -32.52 -19.05
C GLY A 93 -7.71 -32.01 -17.79
N LEU A 94 -7.88 -32.73 -16.68
CA LEU A 94 -7.39 -32.34 -15.35
C LEU A 94 -5.86 -32.22 -15.27
N SER A 95 -5.13 -33.02 -16.05
CA SER A 95 -3.66 -33.02 -16.09
C SER A 95 -3.10 -31.72 -16.68
N MET A 96 -3.67 -31.26 -17.80
CA MET A 96 -3.25 -30.00 -18.43
C MET A 96 -3.56 -28.80 -17.53
N GLY A 97 -4.71 -28.79 -16.86
CA GLY A 97 -5.06 -27.75 -15.89
C GLY A 97 -4.08 -27.70 -14.71
N ALA A 98 -3.69 -28.85 -14.17
CA ALA A 98 -2.70 -28.94 -13.09
C ALA A 98 -1.32 -28.42 -13.50
N ASP A 99 -0.86 -28.76 -14.71
CA ASP A 99 0.42 -28.27 -15.26
C ASP A 99 0.46 -26.76 -15.45
N LEU A 100 -0.65 -26.16 -15.89
CA LEU A 100 -0.78 -24.70 -16.04
C LEU A 100 -0.78 -23.99 -14.69
N LEU A 101 -1.46 -24.55 -13.69
CA LEU A 101 -1.43 -24.03 -12.32
C LEU A 101 -0.04 -24.13 -11.69
N LEU A 102 0.66 -25.25 -11.91
CA LEU A 102 2.03 -25.44 -11.40
C LEU A 102 3.00 -24.44 -12.04
N GLN A 103 2.91 -24.23 -13.36
CA GLN A 103 3.70 -23.21 -14.05
C GLN A 103 3.37 -21.81 -13.54
N TRP A 104 2.09 -21.48 -13.39
CA TRP A 104 1.67 -20.20 -12.82
C TRP A 104 2.31 -19.97 -11.45
N ALA A 105 2.21 -20.95 -10.55
CA ALA A 105 2.78 -20.87 -9.21
C ALA A 105 4.31 -20.75 -9.26
N MET A 106 4.98 -21.49 -10.14
CA MET A 106 6.43 -21.48 -10.29
C MET A 106 6.95 -20.14 -10.81
N TYR A 107 6.33 -19.56 -11.85
CA TYR A 107 6.75 -18.26 -12.39
C TYR A 107 6.42 -17.11 -11.44
N THR A 108 5.20 -17.06 -10.90
CA THR A 108 4.79 -15.96 -10.00
C THR A 108 5.50 -16.03 -8.65
N GLY A 109 5.57 -17.21 -8.04
CA GLY A 109 6.27 -17.47 -6.78
C GLY A 109 7.78 -17.35 -6.93
N GLY A 110 8.35 -17.98 -7.96
CA GLY A 110 9.80 -17.96 -8.22
C GLY A 110 10.32 -16.56 -8.51
N MET A 111 9.63 -15.78 -9.35
CA MET A 111 10.08 -14.41 -9.63
C MET A 111 9.90 -13.48 -8.44
N ALA A 112 8.84 -13.63 -7.64
CA ALA A 112 8.68 -12.88 -6.40
C ALA A 112 9.78 -13.24 -5.37
N ALA A 113 10.09 -14.53 -5.23
CA ALA A 113 11.17 -15.02 -4.37
C ALA A 113 12.53 -14.48 -4.83
N LEU A 114 12.80 -14.46 -6.14
CA LEU A 114 14.01 -13.88 -6.70
C LEU A 114 14.12 -12.38 -6.44
N GLY A 115 13.02 -11.63 -6.56
CA GLY A 115 13.00 -10.21 -6.16
C GLY A 115 13.33 -10.02 -4.68
N CYS A 116 12.76 -10.86 -3.81
CA CYS A 116 13.02 -10.84 -2.37
C CYS A 116 14.48 -11.22 -2.04
N LEU A 117 15.04 -12.18 -2.78
CA LEU A 117 16.44 -12.62 -2.67
C LEU A 117 17.40 -11.50 -3.11
N LEU A 118 17.11 -10.83 -4.23
CA LEU A 118 17.88 -9.69 -4.70
C LEU A 118 17.90 -8.55 -3.71
N ALA A 119 16.82 -8.35 -2.95
CA ALA A 119 16.77 -7.36 -1.86
C ALA A 119 17.67 -7.72 -0.65
N GLY A 120 18.27 -8.92 -0.61
CA GLY A 120 19.05 -9.38 0.53
C GLY A 120 18.20 -9.62 1.79
N SER A 121 16.95 -10.02 1.56
CA SER A 121 15.94 -10.23 2.61
C SER A 121 16.21 -11.52 3.39
N HIS A 122 15.60 -11.64 4.56
CA HIS A 122 15.62 -12.84 5.37
C HIS A 122 15.02 -14.05 4.62
N PRO A 123 15.53 -15.28 4.79
CA PRO A 123 15.01 -16.47 4.11
C PRO A 123 13.50 -16.70 4.31
N LEU A 124 12.96 -16.36 5.48
CA LEU A 124 11.53 -16.45 5.77
C LEU A 124 10.70 -15.46 4.93
N SER A 125 11.24 -14.28 4.62
CA SER A 125 10.61 -13.29 3.74
C SER A 125 10.56 -13.80 2.30
N ILE A 126 11.60 -14.53 1.87
CA ILE A 126 11.68 -15.16 0.54
C ILE A 126 10.64 -16.28 0.42
N LEU A 127 10.54 -17.16 1.42
CA LEU A 127 9.53 -18.22 1.45
C LEU A 127 8.11 -17.64 1.45
N THR A 128 7.89 -16.58 2.22
CA THR A 128 6.59 -15.89 2.27
C THR A 128 6.24 -15.30 0.91
N ALA A 129 7.19 -14.64 0.24
CA ALA A 129 6.99 -14.13 -1.13
C ALA A 129 6.62 -15.26 -2.10
N ALA A 130 7.32 -16.38 -2.05
CA ALA A 130 7.11 -17.53 -2.93
C ALA A 130 5.70 -18.13 -2.78
N VAL A 131 5.23 -18.29 -1.53
CA VAL A 131 3.93 -18.88 -1.22
C VAL A 131 2.79 -17.91 -1.48
N VAL A 132 2.96 -16.62 -1.19
CA VAL A 132 1.88 -15.63 -1.30
C VAL A 132 1.64 -15.18 -2.74
N ALA A 133 2.68 -15.12 -3.59
CA ALA A 133 2.56 -14.57 -4.95
C ALA A 133 1.50 -15.27 -5.84
N PRO A 134 1.40 -16.62 -5.87
CA PRO A 134 0.41 -17.31 -6.69
C PRO A 134 -1.03 -17.00 -6.29
N PHE A 135 -1.27 -16.64 -5.01
CA PHE A 135 -2.60 -16.31 -4.48
C PHE A 135 -3.02 -14.85 -4.71
N LYS A 136 -2.15 -14.01 -5.29
CA LYS A 136 -2.45 -12.59 -5.56
C LYS A 136 -3.78 -12.36 -6.29
N PRO A 137 -4.19 -13.15 -7.31
CA PRO A 137 -5.47 -12.95 -7.99
C PRO A 137 -6.69 -13.10 -7.06
N PHE A 138 -6.57 -13.93 -6.01
CA PHE A 138 -7.64 -14.15 -5.03
C PHE A 138 -7.66 -13.10 -3.92
N ARG A 139 -6.54 -12.42 -3.66
CA ARG A 139 -6.38 -11.44 -2.57
C ARG A 139 -6.17 -10.04 -3.14
N LEU A 140 -7.29 -9.40 -3.49
CA LEU A 140 -7.35 -8.09 -4.15
C LEU A 140 -6.74 -6.94 -3.35
N SER A 141 -6.63 -7.06 -2.02
CA SER A 141 -6.36 -5.91 -1.14
C SER A 141 -4.89 -5.68 -0.78
N VAL A 142 -4.03 -6.71 -0.81
CA VAL A 142 -2.67 -6.60 -0.25
C VAL A 142 -1.60 -7.05 -1.25
N PRO A 143 -0.59 -6.23 -1.56
CA PRO A 143 0.51 -6.61 -2.45
C PRO A 143 1.34 -7.77 -1.88
N THR A 144 1.81 -8.67 -2.74
CA THR A 144 2.72 -9.77 -2.39
C THR A 144 3.95 -9.29 -1.62
N GLY A 145 4.56 -8.19 -2.08
CA GLY A 145 5.71 -7.60 -1.41
C GLY A 145 5.42 -7.08 -0.01
N ALA A 146 4.17 -6.75 0.32
CA ALA A 146 3.80 -6.30 1.66
C ALA A 146 3.93 -7.43 2.68
N PHE A 147 3.53 -8.66 2.34
CA PHE A 147 3.71 -9.80 3.22
C PHE A 147 5.19 -10.12 3.45
N ALA A 148 5.99 -10.12 2.40
CA ALA A 148 7.43 -10.32 2.51
C ALA A 148 8.10 -9.23 3.35
N ALA A 149 7.73 -7.96 3.15
CA ALA A 149 8.25 -6.84 3.92
C ALA A 149 7.78 -6.87 5.38
N LEU A 150 6.55 -7.29 5.67
CA LEU A 150 6.06 -7.48 7.04
C LEU A 150 6.88 -8.54 7.78
N VAL A 151 7.15 -9.67 7.13
CA VAL A 151 8.03 -10.71 7.69
C VAL A 151 9.45 -10.15 7.88
N GLU A 152 9.96 -9.37 6.93
CA GLU A 152 11.27 -8.73 7.05
C GLU A 152 11.34 -7.78 8.25
N VAL A 153 10.32 -6.94 8.47
CA VAL A 153 10.25 -6.05 9.64
C VAL A 153 10.22 -6.84 10.95
N HIS A 154 9.49 -7.96 10.99
CA HIS A 154 9.41 -8.79 12.18
C HIS A 154 10.74 -9.48 12.48
N MET A 155 11.43 -9.98 11.45
CA MET A 155 12.69 -10.70 11.59
C MET A 155 13.88 -9.77 11.79
N ARG A 156 13.88 -8.60 11.14
CA ARG A 156 14.90 -7.55 11.24
C ARG A 156 14.27 -6.24 11.69
N LYS A 157 13.83 -6.22 12.96
CA LYS A 157 13.22 -5.03 13.58
C LYS A 157 14.11 -3.80 13.37
N PRO A 158 13.60 -2.74 12.70
CA PRO A 158 14.32 -1.49 12.56
C PRO A 158 14.49 -0.81 13.91
N ALA A 159 15.69 -0.29 14.18
CA ALA A 159 15.98 0.46 15.40
C ALA A 159 15.79 1.96 15.16
N TYR A 160 15.63 2.74 16.23
CA TYR A 160 15.53 4.20 16.13
C TYR A 160 16.72 4.84 15.40
N GLY A 161 17.93 4.31 15.61
CA GLY A 161 19.14 4.74 14.90
C GLY A 161 19.06 4.57 13.38
N ASP A 162 18.37 3.54 12.89
CA ASP A 162 18.18 3.31 11.45
C ASP A 162 17.30 4.40 10.80
N PHE A 163 16.37 5.00 11.57
CA PHE A 163 15.56 6.11 11.09
C PHE A 163 16.34 7.42 11.04
N LEU A 164 17.22 7.65 12.02
CA LEU A 164 18.11 8.82 12.03
C LEU A 164 19.11 8.78 10.88
N SER A 165 19.71 7.61 10.61
CA SER A 165 20.65 7.46 9.50
C SER A 165 19.99 7.27 8.13
N LEU A 166 18.65 7.12 8.08
CA LEU A 166 17.91 6.83 6.86
C LEU A 166 18.16 7.84 5.75
N ARG A 167 18.21 9.14 6.09
CA ARG A 167 18.41 10.20 5.10
C ARG A 167 19.75 10.05 4.39
N ASP A 168 20.80 9.76 5.15
CA ASP A 168 22.17 9.67 4.64
C ASP A 168 22.39 8.30 3.95
N ASP A 169 21.85 7.22 4.52
CA ASP A 169 21.91 5.88 3.92
C ASP A 169 21.10 5.77 2.62
N ALA A 170 19.99 6.52 2.48
CA ALA A 170 19.14 6.50 1.29
C ALA A 170 19.81 7.14 0.06
N GLN A 171 20.89 7.89 0.22
CA GLN A 171 21.61 8.53 -0.89
C GLN A 171 22.52 7.57 -1.67
N THR A 172 22.81 6.38 -1.14
CA THR A 172 23.71 5.42 -1.78
C THR A 172 23.07 4.04 -1.91
N LEU A 173 23.31 3.35 -3.03
CA LEU A 173 22.80 1.99 -3.23
C LEU A 173 23.25 1.04 -2.13
N ARG A 174 24.49 1.18 -1.65
CA ARG A 174 25.01 0.35 -0.55
C ARG A 174 24.31 0.66 0.79
N GLY A 175 23.94 1.91 1.04
CA GLY A 175 23.19 2.32 2.22
C GLY A 175 21.79 1.69 2.26
N TRP A 176 21.13 1.53 1.10
CA TRP A 176 19.84 0.83 1.00
C TRP A 176 19.90 -0.63 1.47
N TYR A 177 20.98 -1.34 1.13
CA TYR A 177 21.20 -2.71 1.59
C TYR A 177 21.71 -2.78 3.02
N ARG A 178 22.32 -1.72 3.56
CA ARG A 178 22.85 -1.70 4.93
C ARG A 178 21.75 -1.40 5.96
N ASN A 179 20.98 -0.36 5.72
CA ASN A 179 19.96 0.13 6.63
C ASN A 179 18.74 -0.80 6.66
N ARG A 180 18.24 -1.14 7.86
CA ARG A 180 17.12 -2.08 8.02
C ARG A 180 15.82 -1.52 7.47
N VAL A 181 15.57 -0.22 7.62
CA VAL A 181 14.36 0.45 7.10
C VAL A 181 14.37 0.44 5.58
N SER A 182 15.47 0.88 4.96
CA SER A 182 15.60 0.88 3.50
C SER A 182 15.51 -0.52 2.92
N ARG A 183 16.06 -1.53 3.61
CA ARG A 183 15.98 -2.92 3.17
C ARG A 183 14.55 -3.44 3.14
N VAL A 184 13.73 -3.13 4.14
CA VAL A 184 12.29 -3.50 4.14
C VAL A 184 11.58 -2.90 2.93
N VAL A 185 11.83 -1.62 2.62
CA VAL A 185 11.28 -0.95 1.44
C VAL A 185 11.77 -1.62 0.16
N LEU A 186 13.05 -1.97 0.10
CA LEU A 186 13.65 -2.67 -1.02
C LEU A 186 13.04 -4.06 -1.24
N THR A 187 12.83 -4.82 -0.16
CA THR A 187 12.12 -6.10 -0.15
C THR A 187 10.72 -5.95 -0.72
N PHE A 188 9.97 -4.94 -0.27
CA PHE A 188 8.63 -4.65 -0.79
C PHE A 188 8.66 -4.37 -2.30
N LEU A 189 9.54 -3.47 -2.74
CA LEU A 189 9.60 -3.04 -4.14
C LEU A 189 10.04 -4.19 -5.06
N LEU A 190 11.19 -4.81 -4.80
CA LEU A 190 11.73 -5.86 -5.65
C LEU A 190 10.83 -7.10 -5.69
N THR A 191 10.17 -7.46 -4.58
CA THR A 191 9.21 -8.57 -4.57
C THR A 191 7.98 -8.26 -5.43
N ASN A 192 7.48 -7.01 -5.41
CA ASN A 192 6.37 -6.62 -6.26
C ASN A 192 6.76 -6.57 -7.74
N PHE A 193 7.95 -6.07 -8.07
CA PHE A 193 8.48 -6.12 -9.44
C PHE A 193 8.65 -7.56 -9.93
N GLY A 194 9.23 -8.42 -9.10
CA GLY A 194 9.36 -9.85 -9.40
C GLY A 194 7.99 -10.51 -9.62
N SER A 195 7.01 -10.24 -8.76
CA SER A 195 5.65 -10.75 -8.91
C SER A 195 4.99 -10.25 -10.21
N MET A 196 5.17 -8.97 -10.57
CA MET A 196 4.66 -8.42 -11.84
C MET A 196 5.30 -9.11 -13.04
N ALA A 197 6.63 -9.27 -13.05
CA ALA A 197 7.34 -9.99 -14.11
C ALA A 197 6.87 -11.45 -14.22
N GLY A 198 6.68 -12.12 -13.07
CA GLY A 198 6.18 -13.49 -13.02
C GLY A 198 4.78 -13.66 -13.62
N VAL A 199 3.87 -12.70 -13.41
CA VAL A 199 2.52 -12.73 -14.03
C VAL A 199 2.62 -12.58 -15.55
N TRP A 200 3.47 -11.67 -16.04
CA TRP A 200 3.69 -11.49 -17.48
C TRP A 200 4.30 -12.73 -18.13
N LEU A 201 5.35 -13.30 -17.55
CA LEU A 201 6.01 -14.51 -18.04
C LEU A 201 5.07 -15.72 -18.02
N ALA A 202 4.31 -15.90 -16.93
CA ALA A 202 3.30 -16.95 -16.83
C ALA A 202 2.21 -16.78 -17.89
N GLY A 203 1.72 -15.56 -18.09
CA GLY A 203 0.70 -15.26 -19.10
C GLY A 203 1.16 -15.60 -20.51
N VAL A 204 2.38 -15.20 -20.90
CA VAL A 204 2.97 -15.51 -22.22
C VAL A 204 3.17 -17.03 -22.40
N GLN A 205 3.68 -17.73 -21.39
CA GLN A 205 3.91 -19.18 -21.47
C GLN A 205 2.60 -19.97 -21.58
N ILE A 206 1.59 -19.60 -20.80
CA ILE A 206 0.26 -20.21 -20.86
C ILE A 206 -0.37 -19.94 -22.24
N PHE A 207 -0.23 -18.72 -22.77
CA PHE A 207 -0.71 -18.37 -24.10
C PHE A 207 -0.05 -19.20 -25.20
N ASN A 208 1.28 -19.37 -25.15
CA ASN A 208 2.03 -20.19 -26.11
C ASN A 208 1.62 -21.66 -26.04
N ARG A 209 1.43 -22.25 -24.86
CA ARG A 209 0.96 -23.64 -24.70
C ARG A 209 -0.48 -23.88 -25.15
N LEU A 210 -1.31 -22.83 -25.24
CA LEU A 210 -2.70 -22.94 -25.69
C LEU A 210 -2.83 -22.80 -27.22
N HIS A 211 -1.85 -22.17 -27.88
CA HIS A 211 -1.83 -21.91 -29.32
C HIS A 211 -0.83 -22.76 -30.12
N GLY A 212 0.14 -23.40 -29.45
CA GLY A 212 0.97 -24.46 -30.01
C GLY A 212 0.41 -25.83 -29.68
#